data_AF-A0A432EL06-F1
#
_entry.id   AF-A0A432EL06-F1
#
_cell.length_a   1.000
_cell.length_b   1.000
_cell.length_c   1.000
_cell.angle_alpha   90.00
_cell.angle_beta   90.00
_cell.angle_gamma   90.00
#
_symmetry.space_group_name_H-M   'P 1'
#
loop_
_entity.id
_entity.type
_entity.pdbx_description
1 polymer ?
#
loop_
_entity_poly.entity_id
_entity_poly.type
_entity_poly.pdbx_seq_one_letter_code
_entity_poly.pdbx_strand_id
1 'polypeptide(L)'
;IWRDRRVYDASLQTLKNVIGETPDLPGRLFLIGHNPGLESLLLELCPSAPVMDNGKLFTTANLARIELSGRWDELSEGSGKLLELVRPGDLD
;
A
#
# COMPACT_ATOMS: atom_id res chain seq x y z
N ILE A 1 -6.98 2.28 16.35
CA ILE A 1 -7.07 1.25 15.29
C ILE A 1 -8.48 1.30 14.72
N TRP A 2 -8.62 1.75 13.47
CA TRP A 2 -9.88 1.72 12.73
C TRP A 2 -9.97 0.40 11.96
N ARG A 3 -11.18 -0.15 11.85
CA ARG A 3 -11.43 -1.43 11.16
C ARG A 3 -12.51 -1.20 10.11
N ASP A 4 -12.19 -1.53 8.86
CA ASP A 4 -13.11 -1.46 7.74
C ASP A 4 -13.14 -2.82 7.04
N ARG A 5 -14.33 -3.40 6.90
CA ARG A 5 -14.51 -4.70 6.22
C ARG A 5 -14.12 -4.65 4.76
N ARG A 6 -14.20 -3.48 4.12
CA ARG A 6 -13.87 -3.26 2.71
C ARG A 6 -12.38 -3.49 2.40
N VAL A 7 -11.51 -3.52 3.41
CA VAL A 7 -10.08 -3.81 3.26
C VAL A 7 -9.78 -5.29 3.06
N TYR A 8 -10.70 -6.17 3.46
CA TYR A 8 -10.54 -7.61 3.27
C TYR A 8 -10.75 -7.99 1.81
N ASP A 9 -9.75 -8.65 1.20
CA ASP A 9 -9.76 -9.08 -0.21
C ASP A 9 -10.14 -7.94 -1.18
N ALA A 10 -9.64 -6.75 -0.87
CA ALA A 10 -10.03 -5.51 -1.53
C ALA A 10 -9.40 -5.36 -2.92
N SER A 11 -10.15 -4.78 -3.86
CA SER A 11 -9.58 -4.29 -5.12
C SER A 11 -8.74 -3.02 -4.90
N LEU A 12 -7.88 -2.68 -5.88
CA LEU A 12 -7.15 -1.40 -5.91
C LEU A 12 -8.09 -0.22 -5.67
N GLN A 13 -9.20 -0.15 -6.42
CA GLN A 13 -10.15 0.95 -6.32
C GLN A 13 -10.81 1.01 -4.93
N THR A 14 -11.13 -0.16 -4.35
CA THR A 14 -11.69 -0.24 -3.00
C THR A 14 -10.69 0.29 -1.96
N LEU A 15 -9.41 -0.08 -2.06
CA LEU A 15 -8.38 0.43 -1.16
C LEU A 15 -8.20 1.95 -1.30
N LYS A 16 -8.17 2.49 -2.52
CA LYS A 16 -8.09 3.94 -2.77
C LYS A 16 -9.27 4.68 -2.14
N ASN A 17 -10.48 4.17 -2.30
CA ASN A 17 -11.68 4.76 -1.68
C ASN A 17 -11.60 4.75 -0.15
N VAL A 18 -11.22 3.61 0.45
CA VAL A 18 -11.06 3.47 1.91
C VAL A 18 -10.01 4.45 2.45
N ILE A 19 -8.86 4.59 1.77
CA ILE A 19 -7.80 5.53 2.16
C ILE A 19 -8.30 6.97 2.04
N GLY A 20 -8.96 7.33 0.94
CA GLY A 20 -9.49 8.69 0.73
C GLY A 20 -10.62 9.07 1.68
N GLU A 21 -11.40 8.10 2.17
CA GLU A 21 -12.43 8.29 3.20
C GLU A 21 -11.87 8.30 4.62
N THR A 22 -10.57 8.05 4.80
CA THR A 22 -9.95 8.10 6.13
C THR A 22 -10.05 9.54 6.65
N PRO A 23 -10.55 9.77 7.89
CA PRO A 23 -10.64 11.10 8.47
C PRO A 23 -9.28 11.80 8.39
N ASP A 24 -9.25 13.14 8.42
CA ASP A 24 -8.02 13.94 8.35
C ASP A 24 -7.04 13.55 9.49
N LEU A 25 -6.29 12.47 9.28
CA LEU A 25 -5.36 11.88 10.24
C LEU A 25 -4.05 12.65 10.06
N PRO A 26 -3.58 13.38 11.07
CA PRO A 26 -2.32 14.09 10.93
C PRO A 26 -1.17 13.08 10.75
N GLY A 27 -0.60 13.09 9.54
CA GLY A 27 0.78 12.67 9.28
C GLY A 27 1.00 11.26 8.71
N ARG A 28 0.31 10.21 9.17
CA ARG A 28 0.60 8.82 8.74
C ARG A 28 -0.60 7.87 8.83
N LEU A 29 -0.75 7.00 7.82
CA LEU A 29 -1.69 5.88 7.78
C LEU A 29 -0.91 4.55 7.79
N PHE A 30 -1.37 3.57 8.57
CA PHE A 30 -0.88 2.19 8.51
C PHE A 30 -2.01 1.28 8.05
N LEU A 31 -1.86 0.71 6.85
CA LEU A 31 -2.85 -0.15 6.20
C LEU A 31 -2.41 -1.61 6.32
N ILE A 32 -3.28 -2.46 6.84
CA ILE A 32 -3.09 -3.92 6.90
C ILE A 32 -4.21 -4.55 6.07
N GLY A 33 -3.85 -5.35 5.08
CA GLY A 33 -4.80 -5.93 4.13
C GLY A 33 -4.26 -7.18 3.45
N HIS A 34 -4.87 -7.55 2.32
CA HIS A 34 -4.57 -8.77 1.59
C HIS A 34 -3.97 -8.50 0.20
N ASN A 35 -3.10 -9.39 -0.24
CA ASN A 35 -2.71 -9.50 -1.65
C ASN A 35 -3.84 -10.21 -2.42
N PRO A 36 -4.08 -9.87 -3.71
CA PRO A 36 -3.26 -9.00 -4.56
C PRO A 36 -3.54 -7.49 -4.42
N GLY A 37 -4.58 -7.08 -3.70
CA GLY A 37 -4.98 -5.68 -3.58
C GLY A 37 -3.85 -4.74 -3.13
N LEU A 38 -3.09 -5.12 -2.11
CA LEU A 38 -1.93 -4.35 -1.64
C LEU A 38 -0.79 -4.29 -2.66
N GLU A 39 -0.57 -5.36 -3.43
CA GLU A 39 0.43 -5.39 -4.49
C GLU A 39 0.05 -4.45 -5.65
N SER A 40 -1.23 -4.47 -6.05
CA SER A 40 -1.75 -3.51 -7.03
C SER A 40 -1.66 -2.06 -6.53
N LEU A 41 -1.92 -1.82 -5.24
CA LEU A 41 -1.78 -0.49 -4.64
C LEU A 41 -0.32 -0.02 -4.63
N LEU A 42 0.64 -0.89 -4.31
CA LEU A 42 2.04 -0.53 -4.36
C LEU A 42 2.48 -0.18 -5.80
N LEU A 43 2.08 -0.96 -6.81
CA LEU A 43 2.45 -0.68 -8.20
C LEU A 43 1.81 0.60 -8.74
N GLU A 44 0.54 0.85 -8.40
CA GLU A 44 -0.11 2.11 -8.72
C GLU A 44 0.70 3.27 -8.13
N LEU A 45 0.94 3.28 -6.81
CA LEU A 45 1.60 4.41 -6.15
C LEU A 45 3.08 4.53 -6.53
N CYS A 46 3.77 3.41 -6.73
CA CYS A 46 5.21 3.33 -6.99
C CYS A 46 5.49 2.34 -8.14
N PRO A 47 5.30 2.75 -9.41
CA PRO A 47 5.46 1.86 -10.57
C PRO A 47 6.85 1.22 -10.73
N SER A 48 7.87 1.80 -10.11
CA SER A 48 9.25 1.30 -10.10
C SER A 48 9.57 0.40 -8.90
N ALA A 49 8.58 -0.04 -8.12
CA ALA A 49 8.79 -0.93 -6.99
C ALA A 49 9.49 -2.24 -7.43
N PRO A 50 10.48 -2.73 -6.66
CA PRO A 50 11.28 -3.87 -7.07
C PRO A 50 10.47 -5.18 -7.04
N VAL A 51 10.46 -5.88 -8.16
CA VAL A 51 9.87 -7.22 -8.30
C VAL A 51 10.87 -8.26 -7.77
N MET A 52 10.38 -9.31 -7.11
CA MET A 52 11.20 -10.43 -6.67
C MET A 52 11.56 -11.35 -7.85
N ASP A 53 12.61 -12.15 -7.71
CA ASP A 53 13.09 -13.07 -8.78
C ASP A 53 12.02 -14.08 -9.23
N ASN A 54 11.07 -14.42 -8.37
CA ASN A 54 9.95 -15.31 -8.67
C ASN A 54 8.76 -14.60 -9.36
N GLY A 55 8.94 -13.33 -9.76
CA GLY A 55 7.94 -12.51 -10.45
C GLY A 55 6.85 -11.91 -9.56
N LYS A 56 6.86 -12.19 -8.25
CA LYS A 56 5.90 -11.58 -7.31
C LYS A 56 6.45 -10.25 -6.79
N LEU A 57 5.56 -9.30 -6.50
CA LEU A 57 5.96 -8.07 -5.82
C LEU A 57 6.02 -8.27 -4.30
N PHE A 58 4.99 -8.89 -3.73
CA PHE A 58 4.86 -9.13 -2.29
C PHE A 58 4.87 -10.61 -1.90
N THR A 59 5.48 -10.93 -0.75
CA THR A 59 5.15 -12.11 0.06
C THR A 59 4.22 -11.74 1.21
N THR A 60 3.70 -12.74 1.92
CA THR A 60 2.97 -12.53 3.17
C THR A 60 3.84 -11.72 4.14
N ALA A 61 3.24 -10.73 4.82
CA ALA A 61 3.88 -9.88 5.82
C ALA A 61 5.00 -8.94 5.29
N ASN A 62 5.03 -8.62 4.00
CA ASN A 62 5.82 -7.49 3.51
C ASN A 62 5.31 -6.15 4.07
N LEU A 63 6.23 -5.24 4.32
CA LEU A 63 5.97 -3.86 4.73
C LEU A 63 6.56 -2.90 3.69
N ALA A 64 5.70 -2.13 3.03
CA ALA A 64 6.13 -1.00 2.20
C ALA A 64 5.91 0.32 2.97
N ARG A 65 6.96 1.14 3.04
CA ARG A 65 6.89 2.51 3.55
C ARG A 65 6.92 3.46 2.38
N ILE A 66 5.82 4.20 2.20
CA ILE A 66 5.60 5.07 1.05
C ILE A 66 5.40 6.50 1.55
N GLU A 67 6.08 7.45 0.92
CA GLU A 67 5.79 8.87 1.04
C GLU A 67 4.85 9.29 -0.09
N LEU A 68 3.72 9.92 0.23
CA LEU A 68 2.79 10.44 -0.78
C LEU A 68 3.09 11.90 -1.09
N SER A 69 2.90 12.29 -2.36
CA SER A 69 3.08 13.66 -2.82
C SER A 69 1.83 14.54 -2.68
N GLY A 70 0.70 13.97 -2.24
CA GLY A 70 -0.60 14.65 -2.22
C GLY A 70 -1.54 14.17 -1.10
N ARG A 71 -2.83 14.46 -1.26
CA ARG A 71 -3.87 14.12 -0.28
C ARG A 71 -4.28 12.65 -0.38
N TRP A 72 -4.83 12.10 0.71
CA TRP A 72 -5.26 10.69 0.77
C TRP A 72 -6.38 10.35 -0.24
N ASP A 73 -7.16 11.34 -0.66
CA ASP A 73 -8.25 11.22 -1.64
C ASP A 73 -7.78 11.46 -3.10
N GLU A 74 -6.49 11.73 -3.32
CA GLU A 74 -5.89 12.03 -4.63
C GLU A 74 -4.87 10.98 -5.08
N LEU A 75 -4.97 9.74 -4.58
CA LEU A 75 -4.08 8.66 -4.97
C LEU A 75 -4.20 8.35 -6.47
N SER A 76 -3.09 8.39 -7.17
CA SER A 76 -2.98 8.06 -8.59
C SER A 76 -1.70 7.28 -8.89
N GLU A 77 -1.58 6.81 -10.13
CA GLU A 77 -0.33 6.24 -10.62
C GLU A 77 0.85 7.20 -10.35
N GLY A 78 1.92 6.69 -9.75
CA GLY A 78 3.13 7.45 -9.44
C GLY A 78 2.99 8.52 -8.35
N SER A 79 1.86 8.58 -7.63
CA SER A 79 1.64 9.55 -6.54
C SER A 79 2.41 9.22 -5.24
N GLY A 80 3.19 8.14 -5.23
CA GLY A 80 3.99 7.71 -4.09
C GLY A 80 5.47 7.54 -4.42
N LYS A 81 6.31 7.75 -3.42
CA LYS A 81 7.73 7.41 -3.42
C LYS A 81 7.97 6.29 -2.42
N LEU A 82 8.44 5.14 -2.91
CA LEU A 82 8.84 4.02 -2.06
C LEU A 82 10.11 4.42 -1.29
N LEU A 83 9.98 4.54 0.03
CA LEU A 83 11.10 4.83 0.92
C LEU A 83 11.80 3.55 1.37
N GLU A 84 11.03 2.48 1.57
CA GLU A 84 11.52 1.23 2.11
C GLU A 84 10.55 0.09 1.77
N LEU A 85 11.10 -1.08 1.48
CA LEU A 85 10.36 -2.33 1.35
C LEU A 85 11.05 -3.39 2.20
N VAL A 86 10.42 -3.77 3.29
CA VAL A 86 10.92 -4.80 4.22
C VAL A 86 10.19 -6.10 3.93
N ARG A 87 10.94 -7.18 3.76
CA ARG A 87 10.39 -8.53 3.66
C ARG A 87 10.62 -9.26 4.99
N PRO A 88 9.74 -10.20 5.38
CA PRO A 88 9.95 -10.95 6.61
C PRO A 88 11.29 -11.70 6.66
N GLY A 89 11.76 -12.19 5.50
CA GLY A 89 13.07 -12.85 5.41
C GLY A 89 14.27 -11.92 5.52
N ASP A 90 14.05 -10.60 5.47
CA ASP A 90 15.10 -9.59 5.64
C ASP A 90 15.25 -9.16 7.11
N LEU A 91 14.39 -9.68 8.00
CA LEU A 91 14.39 -9.40 9.44
C LEU A 91 15.16 -10.50 10.18
N ASP A 92 16.12 -10.12 11.03
CA ASP A 92 16.86 -11.01 11.94
C ASP A 92 16.01 -11.49 13.13
#